data_AF-A0A7X3QM71-F1
#
_entry.id   AF-A0A7X3QM71-F1
#
_cell.length_a   1.000
_cell.length_b   1.000
_cell.length_c   1.000
_cell.angle_alpha   90.00
_cell.angle_beta   90.00
_cell.angle_gamma   90.00
#
_symmetry.space_group_name_H-M   'P 1'
#
loop_
_entity.id
_entity.type
_entity.pdbx_description
1 polymer ?
#
loop_
_entity_poly.entity_id
_entity_poly.type
_entity_poly.pdbx_seq_one_letter_code
_entity_poly.pdbx_strand_id
1 'polypeptide(L)'
;MTDRYPNQPIIFTDDAWIMSEDPPITPEIIWEKMIRPFEGMPASLWWAVGDHEVYHHETEIGEIIGDGYDLSELSDFERRKALNFRHLTETTSGPLTVISSLCREAGIEFLPRFRMNSHYAYYAPPYTDNVRPGFGRYRQENPHLLIGRQGESIPEDTIDWDIRTGKDYAYHEFRDYAYSMITEMF
;
A
#
# COMPACT_ATOMS: atom_id res chain seq x y z
N MET A 1 10.79 34.18 -23.91
CA MET A 1 10.35 32.79 -23.68
C MET A 1 9.18 32.86 -22.74
N THR A 2 7.98 32.63 -23.24
CA THR A 2 6.76 32.53 -22.42
C THR A 2 6.77 31.17 -21.76
N ASP A 3 6.79 31.12 -20.43
CA ASP A 3 6.62 29.88 -19.65
C ASP A 3 5.38 29.16 -20.17
N ARG A 4 5.58 27.98 -20.77
CA ARG A 4 4.46 27.25 -21.38
C ARG A 4 3.54 26.62 -20.33
N TYR A 5 3.97 26.51 -19.07
CA TYR A 5 3.23 25.81 -18.02
C TYR A 5 3.47 26.35 -16.58
N PRO A 6 3.28 27.64 -16.28
CA PRO A 6 3.56 28.17 -14.93
C PRO A 6 2.62 27.62 -13.84
N ASN A 7 1.58 26.85 -14.19
CA ASN A 7 0.53 26.37 -13.28
C ASN A 7 0.06 24.92 -13.59
N GLN A 8 0.89 24.04 -14.14
CA GLN A 8 0.47 22.64 -14.28
C GLN A 8 0.59 21.93 -12.92
N PRO A 9 -0.52 21.47 -12.31
CA PRO A 9 -0.45 20.72 -11.07
C PRO A 9 0.29 19.40 -11.31
N ILE A 10 1.25 19.10 -10.44
CA ILE A 10 2.02 17.85 -10.46
C ILE A 10 1.41 16.90 -9.42
N ILE A 11 1.08 15.68 -9.83
CA ILE A 11 0.68 14.63 -8.91
C ILE A 11 1.89 13.77 -8.61
N PHE A 12 2.32 13.76 -7.35
CA PHE A 12 3.36 12.87 -6.85
C PHE A 12 2.72 11.62 -6.26
N THR A 13 2.87 10.49 -6.96
CA THR A 13 2.43 9.20 -6.44
C THR A 13 3.53 8.58 -5.60
N ASP A 14 3.22 8.30 -4.34
CA ASP A 14 4.14 7.71 -3.36
C ASP A 14 3.74 6.28 -3.03
N ASP A 15 4.72 5.38 -2.95
CA ASP A 15 4.54 3.95 -2.70
C ASP A 15 4.70 3.56 -1.22
N ALA A 16 4.50 4.52 -0.32
CA ALA A 16 4.64 4.41 1.13
C ALA A 16 6.04 4.02 1.61
N TRP A 17 7.07 4.56 0.96
CA TRP A 17 8.46 4.33 1.38
C TRP A 17 8.72 4.84 2.80
N ILE A 18 8.04 5.92 3.22
CA ILE A 18 8.22 6.53 4.56
C ILE A 18 7.96 5.51 5.69
N MET A 19 7.08 4.54 5.45
CA MET A 19 6.78 3.49 6.45
C MET A 19 7.97 2.54 6.66
N SER A 20 8.89 2.45 5.70
CA SER A 20 10.07 1.58 5.78
C SER A 20 11.33 2.26 6.35
N GLU A 21 11.21 3.50 6.79
CA GLU A 21 12.27 4.24 7.49
C GLU A 21 12.65 3.60 8.83
N ASP A 22 13.81 3.98 9.36
CA ASP A 22 14.27 3.48 10.67
C ASP A 22 13.30 3.89 11.78
N PRO A 23 12.74 2.93 12.55
CA PRO A 23 11.77 3.22 13.58
C PRO A 23 12.42 3.82 14.83
N PRO A 24 11.67 4.65 15.60
CA PRO A 24 10.30 5.08 15.31
C PRO A 24 10.26 6.29 14.37
N ILE A 25 9.36 6.28 13.39
CA ILE A 25 8.99 7.51 12.66
C ILE A 25 8.00 8.34 13.49
N THR A 26 8.14 9.66 13.43
CA THR A 26 7.26 10.62 14.11
C THR A 26 6.64 11.58 13.09
N PRO A 27 5.58 12.36 13.46
CA PRO A 27 5.05 13.42 12.60
C PRO A 27 6.12 14.40 12.10
N GLU A 28 7.13 14.73 12.91
CA GLU A 28 8.23 15.62 12.53
C GLU A 28 9.13 14.99 11.46
N ILE A 29 9.39 13.67 11.55
CA ILE A 29 10.17 12.94 10.54
C ILE A 29 9.39 12.90 9.21
N ILE A 30 8.08 12.65 9.27
CA ILE A 30 7.20 12.66 8.10
C ILE A 30 7.17 14.06 7.48
N TRP A 31 7.04 15.10 8.31
CA TRP A 31 7.07 16.48 7.87
C TRP A 31 8.36 16.79 7.10
N GLU A 32 9.51 16.60 7.73
CA GLU A 32 10.80 16.98 7.13
C GLU A 32 11.15 16.18 5.88
N LYS A 33 10.86 14.87 5.88
CA LYS A 33 11.30 13.99 4.78
C LYS A 33 10.27 13.84 3.65
N MET A 34 8.98 13.92 3.96
CA MET A 34 7.90 13.63 3.01
C MET A 34 7.11 14.87 2.59
N ILE A 35 6.78 15.77 3.53
CA ILE A 35 5.83 16.86 3.26
C ILE A 35 6.54 18.16 2.86
N ARG A 36 7.48 18.61 3.68
CA ARG A 36 8.26 19.83 3.48
C ARG A 36 8.88 19.98 2.09
N PRO A 37 9.37 18.91 1.42
CA PRO A 37 9.90 19.01 0.06
C PRO A 37 8.90 19.54 -0.98
N PHE A 38 7.60 19.48 -0.72
CA PHE A 38 6.54 19.94 -1.62
C PHE A 38 6.01 21.35 -1.30
N GLU A 39 6.46 21.98 -0.21
CA GLU A 39 5.97 23.31 0.19
C GLU A 39 6.16 24.36 -0.92
N GLY A 40 5.09 25.08 -1.23
CA GLY A 40 5.07 26.11 -2.27
C GLY A 40 5.09 25.58 -3.71
N MET A 41 5.12 24.27 -3.92
CA MET A 41 4.96 23.66 -5.24
C MET A 41 3.48 23.52 -5.58
N PRO A 42 3.08 23.67 -6.86
CA PRO A 42 1.74 23.31 -7.32
C PRO A 42 1.62 21.78 -7.40
N ALA A 43 1.62 21.11 -6.25
CA ALA A 43 1.75 19.66 -6.14
C ALA A 43 0.63 19.04 -5.28
N SER A 44 0.20 17.84 -5.68
CA SER A 44 -0.69 16.97 -4.89
C SER A 44 0.06 15.67 -4.56
N LEU A 45 -0.16 15.13 -3.35
CA LEU A 45 0.45 13.89 -2.88
C LEU A 45 -0.56 12.75 -2.89
N TRP A 46 -0.27 11.70 -3.64
CA TRP A 46 -1.10 10.49 -3.74
C TRP A 46 -0.37 9.31 -3.09
N TRP A 47 -0.72 9.00 -1.85
CA TRP A 47 0.04 8.06 -1.02
C TRP A 47 -0.57 6.66 -1.00
N ALA A 48 0.22 5.63 -1.35
CA ALA A 48 -0.23 4.24 -1.32
C ALA A 48 -0.53 3.79 0.11
N VAL A 49 -1.78 3.46 0.41
CA VAL A 49 -2.18 3.04 1.76
C VAL A 49 -1.81 1.60 2.11
N GLY A 50 -1.26 0.85 1.14
CA GLY A 50 -0.97 -0.57 1.27
C GLY A 50 -0.60 -1.22 -0.07
N ASP A 51 -0.24 -2.49 0.00
CA ASP A 51 0.10 -3.32 -1.16
C ASP A 51 -0.30 -4.78 -0.90
N HIS A 52 -0.65 -5.52 -1.94
CA HIS A 52 -0.98 -6.95 -1.84
C HIS A 52 -1.98 -7.30 -0.71
N GLU A 53 -3.01 -6.49 -0.50
CA GLU A 53 -4.01 -6.66 0.58
C GLU A 53 -3.45 -6.55 2.02
N VAL A 54 -2.23 -6.01 2.18
CA VAL A 54 -1.64 -5.63 3.47
C VAL A 54 -1.47 -4.11 3.52
N TYR A 55 -1.99 -3.49 4.57
CA TYR A 55 -2.14 -2.05 4.66
C TYR A 55 -1.23 -1.42 5.71
N HIS A 56 -0.88 -0.16 5.44
CA HIS A 56 -0.08 0.69 6.32
C HIS A 56 -0.92 1.87 6.87
N HIS A 57 -2.24 1.77 6.85
CA HIS A 57 -3.15 2.75 7.44
C HIS A 57 -4.10 2.05 8.41
N GLU A 58 -4.72 2.84 9.27
CA GLU A 58 -5.60 2.46 10.36
C GLU A 58 -6.96 1.88 9.91
N THR A 59 -6.94 0.85 9.05
CA THR A 59 -8.13 0.10 8.60
C THR A 59 -8.65 -0.85 9.68
N GLU A 60 -9.98 -1.03 9.73
CA GLU A 60 -10.70 -2.05 10.50
C GLU A 60 -11.14 -3.24 9.64
N ILE A 61 -11.04 -3.14 8.31
CA ILE A 61 -11.46 -4.16 7.34
C ILE A 61 -10.28 -5.00 6.86
N GLY A 62 -9.18 -4.35 6.50
CA GLY A 62 -8.03 -4.94 5.84
C GLY A 62 -6.98 -5.51 6.80
N GLU A 63 -6.07 -6.32 6.27
CA GLU A 63 -4.95 -6.84 7.05
C GLU A 63 -3.88 -5.76 7.26
N ILE A 64 -3.49 -5.54 8.50
CA ILE A 64 -2.44 -4.59 8.86
C ILE A 64 -1.06 -5.24 8.75
N ILE A 65 -0.07 -4.47 8.31
CA ILE A 65 1.32 -4.93 8.24
C ILE A 65 1.83 -5.48 9.59
N GLY A 66 2.30 -6.73 9.57
CA GLY A 66 2.83 -7.41 10.75
C GLY A 66 1.77 -7.86 11.77
N ASP A 67 0.48 -7.80 11.43
CA ASP A 67 -0.57 -8.41 12.23
C ASP A 67 -0.55 -9.94 12.10
N GLY A 68 -0.72 -10.66 13.20
CA GLY A 68 -0.65 -12.12 13.22
C GLY A 68 0.74 -12.75 13.05
N TYR A 69 1.82 -11.96 12.97
CA TYR A 69 3.20 -12.46 12.85
C TYR A 69 4.07 -12.05 14.06
N ASP A 70 5.05 -12.88 14.40
CA ASP A 70 6.17 -12.45 15.24
C ASP A 70 7.07 -11.50 14.42
N LEU A 71 7.34 -10.31 14.96
CA LEU A 71 8.18 -9.31 14.30
C LEU A 71 9.60 -9.81 14.02
N SER A 72 10.07 -10.83 14.74
CA SER A 72 11.38 -11.46 14.52
C SER A 72 11.43 -12.34 13.27
N GLU A 73 10.28 -12.77 12.75
CA GLU A 73 10.14 -13.60 11.54
C GLU A 73 9.98 -12.74 10.28
N LEU A 74 9.71 -11.45 10.44
CA LEU A 74 9.56 -10.50 9.34
C LEU A 74 10.92 -10.11 8.76
N SER A 75 10.97 -9.84 7.45
CA SER A 75 12.13 -9.18 6.87
C SER A 75 12.36 -7.82 7.52
N ASP A 76 13.60 -7.30 7.48
CA ASP A 76 13.91 -5.97 8.03
C ASP A 76 12.97 -4.88 7.49
N PHE A 77 12.62 -4.96 6.20
CA PHE A 77 11.72 -4.03 5.54
C PHE A 77 10.28 -4.11 6.09
N GLU A 78 9.71 -5.30 6.21
CA GLU A 78 8.36 -5.52 6.77
C GLU A 78 8.31 -5.17 8.26
N ARG A 79 9.37 -5.53 9.01
CA ARG A 79 9.48 -5.23 10.43
C ARG A 79 9.48 -3.73 10.69
N ARG A 80 10.24 -2.94 9.92
CA ARG A 80 10.26 -1.48 10.04
C ARG A 80 8.88 -0.88 9.81
N LYS A 81 8.17 -1.33 8.76
CA LYS A 81 6.79 -0.91 8.49
C LYS A 81 5.83 -1.23 9.62
N ALA A 82 5.89 -2.45 10.16
CA ALA A 82 5.06 -2.87 11.29
C ALA A 82 5.34 -2.03 12.55
N LEU A 83 6.62 -1.79 12.87
CA LEU A 83 7.01 -0.98 14.03
C LEU A 83 6.57 0.48 13.88
N ASN A 84 6.75 1.06 12.70
CA ASN A 84 6.33 2.43 12.40
C ASN A 84 4.81 2.61 12.41
N PHE A 85 4.08 1.65 11.85
CA PHE A 85 2.63 1.63 11.94
C PHE A 85 2.18 1.62 13.40
N ARG A 86 2.67 0.67 14.21
CA ARG A 86 2.31 0.56 15.64
C ARG A 86 2.64 1.85 16.39
N HIS A 87 3.84 2.38 16.20
CA HIS A 87 4.26 3.61 16.88
C HIS A 87 3.35 4.80 16.54
N LEU A 88 3.03 5.01 15.26
CA LEU A 88 2.12 6.09 14.87
C LEU A 88 0.72 5.88 15.41
N THR A 89 0.19 4.66 15.37
CA THR A 89 -1.15 4.36 15.92
C THR A 89 -1.20 4.54 17.44
N GLU A 90 -0.14 4.21 18.17
CA GLU A 90 -0.07 4.33 19.64
C GLU A 90 0.15 5.79 20.11
N THR A 91 0.90 6.58 19.35
CA THR A 91 1.28 7.95 19.74
C THR A 91 0.42 9.03 19.07
N THR A 92 -0.32 8.66 18.03
CA THR A 92 -1.20 9.56 17.27
C THR A 92 -2.52 8.85 16.94
N SER A 93 -3.12 9.09 15.78
CA SER A 93 -4.32 8.41 15.28
C SER A 93 -4.05 7.47 14.11
N GLY A 94 -2.78 7.24 13.77
CA GLY A 94 -2.37 6.35 12.70
C GLY A 94 -1.77 7.07 11.48
N PRO A 95 -1.13 6.33 10.56
CA PRO A 95 -0.34 6.92 9.48
C PRO A 95 -1.15 7.76 8.49
N LEU A 96 -2.34 7.32 8.09
CA LEU A 96 -3.15 8.06 7.11
C LEU A 96 -3.64 9.37 7.72
N THR A 97 -4.08 9.35 8.97
CA THR A 97 -4.49 10.55 9.72
C THR A 97 -3.35 11.55 9.87
N VAL A 98 -2.13 11.08 10.19
CA VAL A 98 -0.95 11.96 10.32
C VAL A 98 -0.57 12.57 8.97
N ILE A 99 -0.38 11.77 7.93
CA ILE A 99 0.08 12.25 6.62
C ILE A 99 -0.94 13.23 6.02
N SER A 100 -2.23 12.90 6.07
CA SER A 100 -3.29 13.78 5.56
C SER A 100 -3.38 15.11 6.32
N SER A 101 -3.13 15.09 7.64
CA SER A 101 -3.14 16.31 8.46
C SER A 101 -1.95 17.21 8.17
N LEU A 102 -0.75 16.64 7.99
CA LEU A 102 0.44 17.39 7.63
C LEU A 102 0.33 17.98 6.21
N CYS A 103 -0.25 17.24 5.25
CA CYS A 103 -0.52 17.80 3.91
C CYS A 103 -1.49 18.99 3.99
N ARG A 104 -2.54 18.88 4.81
CA ARG A 104 -3.51 19.96 5.02
C ARG A 104 -2.85 21.20 5.62
N GLU A 105 -1.96 21.02 6.58
CA GLU A 105 -1.19 22.12 7.20
C GLU A 105 -0.29 22.81 6.17
N ALA A 106 0.36 22.05 5.30
CA ALA A 106 1.21 22.57 4.23
C ALA A 106 0.44 23.13 3.01
N GLY A 107 -0.90 23.03 2.98
CA GLY A 107 -1.71 23.43 1.84
C GLY A 107 -1.55 22.54 0.60
N ILE A 108 -1.12 21.28 0.81
CA ILE A 108 -0.92 20.27 -0.24
C ILE A 108 -2.20 19.42 -0.35
N GLU A 109 -2.72 19.26 -1.56
CA GLU A 109 -3.81 18.33 -1.81
C GLU A 109 -3.35 16.89 -1.60
N PHE A 110 -4.09 16.14 -0.79
CA PHE A 110 -3.77 14.76 -0.44
C PHE A 110 -4.87 13.82 -0.89
N LEU A 111 -4.50 12.70 -1.51
CA LEU A 111 -5.41 11.58 -1.76
C LEU A 111 -4.80 10.25 -1.30
N PRO A 112 -5.52 9.44 -0.51
CA PRO A 112 -5.13 8.05 -0.29
C PRO A 112 -5.24 7.28 -1.61
N ARG A 113 -4.21 6.51 -1.92
CA ARG A 113 -4.12 5.72 -3.15
C ARG A 113 -4.28 4.25 -2.82
N PHE A 114 -5.38 3.66 -3.29
CA PHE A 114 -5.61 2.23 -3.23
C PHE A 114 -5.04 1.52 -4.46
N ARG A 115 -4.23 0.48 -4.25
CA ARG A 115 -3.71 -0.34 -5.34
C ARG A 115 -4.72 -1.44 -5.67
N MET A 116 -5.40 -1.26 -6.80
CA MET A 116 -6.46 -2.18 -7.23
C MET A 116 -5.97 -3.61 -7.38
N ASN A 117 -4.81 -3.85 -8.01
CA ASN A 117 -4.39 -5.22 -8.28
C ASN A 117 -2.87 -5.37 -8.37
N SER A 118 -2.21 -5.32 -7.21
CA SER A 118 -0.77 -5.60 -7.13
C SER A 118 -0.53 -7.09 -7.39
N HIS A 119 -0.05 -7.41 -8.60
CA HIS A 119 0.04 -8.77 -9.14
C HIS A 119 1.49 -9.26 -9.28
N TYR A 120 2.48 -8.52 -8.76
CA TYR A 120 3.89 -8.91 -8.75
C TYR A 120 4.21 -10.11 -7.83
N ALA A 121 3.23 -10.95 -7.50
CA ALA A 121 3.42 -12.02 -6.54
C ALA A 121 4.12 -13.22 -7.20
N TYR A 122 5.44 -13.13 -7.33
CA TYR A 122 6.28 -14.30 -7.54
C TYR A 122 6.20 -15.29 -6.35
N TYR A 123 5.54 -14.91 -5.24
CA TYR A 123 5.56 -15.58 -3.94
C TYR A 123 4.17 -15.86 -3.35
N ALA A 124 3.10 -15.92 -4.15
CA ALA A 124 1.76 -16.30 -3.67
C ALA A 124 1.40 -17.74 -4.07
N PRO A 125 0.71 -18.51 -3.20
CA PRO A 125 0.08 -19.77 -3.60
C PRO A 125 -0.85 -19.58 -4.82
N PRO A 126 -1.00 -20.60 -5.67
CA PRO A 126 -0.41 -21.95 -5.60
C PRO A 126 1.06 -22.02 -6.09
N TYR A 127 1.72 -20.89 -6.34
CA TYR A 127 3.01 -20.88 -7.04
C TYR A 127 4.23 -20.97 -6.12
N THR A 128 4.10 -20.68 -4.81
CA THR A 128 5.15 -20.94 -3.80
C THR A 128 4.56 -21.31 -2.44
N ASP A 129 5.21 -22.24 -1.73
CA ASP A 129 4.90 -22.55 -0.32
C ASP A 129 5.41 -21.48 0.67
N ASN A 130 6.18 -20.51 0.19
CA ASN A 130 6.74 -19.42 0.98
C ASN A 130 5.75 -18.26 1.11
N VAL A 131 4.75 -18.45 1.96
CA VAL A 131 3.87 -17.38 2.44
C VAL A 131 4.74 -16.25 3.01
N ARG A 132 4.63 -15.05 2.44
CA ARG A 132 5.37 -13.88 2.90
C ARG A 132 4.42 -12.90 3.61
N PRO A 133 4.82 -12.32 4.76
CA PRO A 133 4.01 -11.37 5.53
C PRO A 133 3.58 -10.12 4.74
N GLY A 134 4.30 -9.73 3.70
CA GLY A 134 3.93 -8.66 2.78
C GLY A 134 2.84 -9.02 1.75
N PHE A 135 2.27 -10.22 1.80
CA PHE A 135 1.14 -10.64 0.97
C PHE A 135 -0.03 -11.04 1.87
N GLY A 136 -1.18 -10.41 1.64
CA GLY A 136 -2.35 -10.57 2.49
C GLY A 136 -2.89 -11.99 2.44
N ARG A 137 -3.33 -12.48 3.59
CA ARG A 137 -3.92 -13.83 3.75
C ARG A 137 -5.13 -14.02 2.85
N TYR A 138 -5.92 -12.97 2.61
CA TYR A 138 -7.08 -13.03 1.72
C TYR A 138 -6.77 -13.67 0.36
N ARG A 139 -5.64 -13.30 -0.25
CA ARG A 139 -5.22 -13.88 -1.54
C ARG A 139 -4.79 -15.33 -1.41
N GLN A 140 -4.06 -15.63 -0.34
CA GLN A 140 -3.48 -16.95 -0.10
C GLN A 140 -4.54 -17.99 0.24
N GLU A 141 -5.58 -17.57 0.95
CA GLU A 141 -6.73 -18.40 1.34
C GLU A 141 -7.73 -18.57 0.20
N ASN A 142 -7.70 -17.69 -0.82
CA ASN A 142 -8.62 -17.70 -1.94
C ASN A 142 -7.92 -17.82 -3.31
N PRO A 143 -7.06 -18.84 -3.55
CA PRO A 143 -6.34 -18.99 -4.82
C PRO A 143 -7.28 -19.23 -6.01
N HIS A 144 -8.49 -19.74 -5.74
CA HIS A 144 -9.54 -19.95 -6.75
C HIS A 144 -10.16 -18.65 -7.29
N LEU A 145 -9.86 -17.50 -6.67
CA LEU A 145 -10.34 -16.20 -7.13
C LEU A 145 -9.26 -15.46 -7.97
N LEU A 146 -8.06 -16.02 -8.13
CA LEU A 146 -6.98 -15.37 -8.88
C LEU A 146 -7.12 -15.58 -10.39
N ILE A 147 -6.41 -14.76 -11.17
CA ILE A 147 -6.41 -14.81 -12.63
C ILE A 147 -5.90 -16.17 -13.11
N GLY A 148 -4.76 -16.63 -12.59
CA GLY A 148 -4.21 -17.95 -12.85
C GLY A 148 -4.82 -18.99 -11.93
N ARG A 149 -5.18 -20.14 -12.51
CA ARG A 149 -5.90 -21.20 -11.77
C ARG A 149 -4.97 -22.28 -11.27
N GLN A 150 -5.37 -22.93 -10.19
CA GLN A 150 -4.64 -24.08 -9.66
C GLN A 150 -4.60 -25.20 -10.71
N GLY A 151 -3.40 -25.69 -11.03
CA GLY A 151 -3.18 -26.73 -12.03
C GLY A 151 -3.04 -26.23 -13.46
N GLU A 152 -3.19 -24.93 -13.72
CA GLU A 152 -2.86 -24.37 -15.03
C GLU A 152 -1.36 -24.28 -15.22
N SER A 153 -0.89 -24.75 -16.39
CA SER A 153 0.47 -24.51 -16.85
C SER A 153 0.46 -23.24 -17.68
N ILE A 154 0.87 -22.13 -17.05
CA ILE A 154 1.05 -20.85 -17.71
C ILE A 154 2.54 -20.74 -18.06
N PRO A 155 2.92 -20.55 -19.34
CA PRO A 155 4.33 -20.45 -19.71
C PRO A 155 5.00 -19.20 -19.11
N GLU A 156 6.22 -19.35 -18.59
CA GLU A 156 7.06 -18.23 -18.16
C GLU A 156 7.28 -17.22 -19.31
N ASP A 157 7.60 -15.98 -18.96
CA ASP A 157 7.79 -14.84 -19.89
C ASP A 157 6.56 -14.45 -20.73
N THR A 158 5.36 -14.83 -20.28
CA THR A 158 4.09 -14.39 -20.88
C THR A 158 3.39 -13.34 -20.01
N ILE A 159 2.55 -12.51 -20.62
CA ILE A 159 1.70 -11.56 -19.87
C ILE A 159 0.83 -12.33 -18.87
N ASP A 160 0.25 -13.46 -19.29
CA ASP A 160 -0.58 -14.30 -18.44
C ASP A 160 0.19 -14.80 -17.23
N TRP A 161 1.47 -15.15 -17.40
CA TRP A 161 2.34 -15.50 -16.28
C TRP A 161 2.49 -14.32 -15.33
N ASP A 162 2.83 -13.14 -15.81
CA ASP A 162 3.08 -11.98 -14.97
C ASP A 162 1.85 -11.55 -14.14
N ILE A 163 0.64 -11.69 -14.69
CA ILE A 163 -0.60 -11.29 -14.02
C ILE A 163 -1.28 -12.42 -13.24
N ARG A 164 -0.81 -13.67 -13.34
CA ARG A 164 -1.53 -14.86 -12.83
C ARG A 164 -1.89 -14.80 -11.34
N THR A 165 -1.10 -14.09 -10.54
CA THR A 165 -1.34 -13.95 -9.10
C THR A 165 -2.16 -12.73 -8.73
N GLY A 166 -2.59 -11.96 -9.73
CA GLY A 166 -3.54 -10.88 -9.59
C GLY A 166 -4.94 -11.41 -9.28
N LYS A 167 -5.71 -10.55 -8.64
CA LYS A 167 -7.13 -10.76 -8.32
C LYS A 167 -7.95 -10.78 -9.61
N ASP A 168 -8.82 -11.77 -9.78
CA ASP A 168 -9.76 -11.78 -10.91
C ASP A 168 -11.03 -11.00 -10.54
N TYR A 169 -11.13 -9.78 -11.09
CA TYR A 169 -12.26 -8.87 -10.86
C TYR A 169 -13.57 -9.35 -11.51
N ALA A 170 -13.59 -10.48 -12.22
CA ALA A 170 -14.82 -11.14 -12.64
C ALA A 170 -15.62 -11.69 -11.43
N TYR A 171 -14.94 -12.03 -10.33
CA TYR A 171 -15.59 -12.47 -9.08
C TYR A 171 -16.10 -11.29 -8.28
N HIS A 172 -17.34 -11.40 -7.79
CA HIS A 172 -17.96 -10.36 -6.98
C HIS A 172 -17.27 -10.20 -5.63
N GLU A 173 -16.77 -11.30 -5.07
CA GLU A 173 -16.06 -11.36 -3.79
C GLU A 173 -14.89 -10.36 -3.74
N PHE A 174 -14.11 -10.27 -4.83
CA PHE A 174 -13.02 -9.31 -4.92
C PHE A 174 -13.49 -7.87 -5.13
N ARG A 175 -14.57 -7.68 -5.90
CA ARG A 175 -15.15 -6.34 -6.10
C ARG A 175 -15.72 -5.81 -4.80
N ASP A 176 -16.40 -6.64 -4.03
CA ASP A 176 -17.01 -6.29 -2.74
C ASP A 176 -15.93 -5.98 -1.70
N TYR A 177 -14.85 -6.77 -1.66
CA TYR A 177 -13.70 -6.47 -0.81
C TYR A 177 -13.04 -5.13 -1.19
N ALA A 178 -12.74 -4.92 -2.49
CA ALA A 178 -12.13 -3.68 -2.95
C ALA A 178 -13.04 -2.47 -2.69
N TYR A 179 -14.34 -2.61 -2.90
CA TYR A 179 -15.33 -1.58 -2.60
C TYR A 179 -15.32 -1.24 -1.11
N SER A 180 -15.32 -2.25 -0.23
CA SER A 180 -15.31 -2.05 1.22
C SER A 180 -14.08 -1.27 1.68
N MET A 181 -12.88 -1.64 1.20
CA MET A 181 -11.65 -0.91 1.48
C MET A 181 -11.69 0.53 0.94
N ILE A 182 -12.22 0.74 -0.27
CA ILE A 182 -12.36 2.08 -0.85
C ILE A 182 -13.30 2.94 -0.01
N THR A 183 -14.45 2.41 0.42
CA THR A 183 -15.42 3.14 1.23
C THR A 183 -14.95 3.44 2.65
N GLU A 184 -14.01 2.68 3.19
CA GLU A 184 -13.45 2.97 4.52
C GLU A 184 -12.51 4.18 4.52
N MET A 185 -11.81 4.42 3.41
CA MET A 185 -10.83 5.52 3.31
C MET A 185 -11.44 6.91 3.07
N PHE A 186 -12.72 7.00 2.65
CA PHE A 186 -13.39 8.24 2.22
C PHE A 186 -14.68 8.50 2.98
#